data_AF-A0A914JGP2-F1
#
_entry.id   AF-A0A914JGP2-F1
#
_cell.length_a   1.000
_cell.length_b   1.000
_cell.length_c   1.000
_cell.angle_alpha   90.00
_cell.angle_beta   90.00
_cell.angle_gamma   90.00
#
_symmetry.space_group_name_H-M   'P 1'
#
loop_
_entity.id
_entity.type
_entity.pdbx_description
1 polymer ?
#
loop_
_entity_poly.entity_id
_entity_poly.type
_entity_poly.pdbx_seq_one_letter_code
_entity_poly.pdbx_strand_id
1 'polypeptide(L)'
;MGCIIVKLFDPSPPDSSIRDFWHIKGVIVDPSSSQSDTGNQTTNRVLKRPAGVLYVYNGRLVYRKRHCTCTDSNEKELQFDICDIQHVNSYNKFTSNNNGKTYSYNVLDIVVADGTNTMHVGFISNKSEEIGRRLKEICIKHRQKPKIYQFNSVDVDGVEIDLP
;
A
#
# COMPACT_ATOMS: atom_id res chain seq x y z
N MET A 1 -43.06 2.59 8.44
CA MET A 1 -42.41 2.62 7.12
C MET A 1 -41.19 3.55 7.20
N GLY A 2 -40.09 3.08 7.80
CA GLY A 2 -38.90 3.90 7.98
C GLY A 2 -37.99 3.79 6.76
N CYS A 3 -37.83 4.88 6.01
CA CYS A 3 -36.80 4.96 4.99
C CYS A 3 -35.43 5.07 5.68
N ILE A 4 -34.68 3.97 5.71
CA ILE A 4 -33.25 4.02 5.99
C ILE A 4 -32.59 4.64 4.75
N ILE A 5 -32.30 5.94 4.82
CA ILE A 5 -31.42 6.60 3.85
C ILE A 5 -30.02 6.07 4.14
N VAL A 6 -29.67 4.93 3.54
CA VAL A 6 -28.29 4.47 3.46
C VAL A 6 -27.61 5.41 2.47
N LYS A 7 -27.10 6.54 2.97
CA LYS A 7 -26.07 7.29 2.25
C LYS A 7 -24.92 6.29 2.09
N LEU A 8 -24.83 5.67 0.90
CA LEU A 8 -23.64 4.93 0.49
C LEU A 8 -22.49 5.93 0.53
N PHE A 9 -21.83 6.03 1.68
CA PHE A 9 -20.54 6.69 1.81
C PHE A 9 -19.53 5.77 1.10
N ASP A 10 -19.56 5.79 -0.23
CA ASP A 10 -18.41 5.39 -1.00
C ASP A 10 -17.27 6.33 -0.58
N PRO A 11 -16.16 5.79 -0.05
CA PRO A 11 -15.05 6.64 0.33
C PRO A 11 -14.51 7.21 -0.97
N SER A 12 -14.78 8.48 -1.23
CA SER A 12 -13.97 9.18 -2.22
C SER A 12 -12.54 9.27 -1.68
N PRO A 13 -11.52 9.29 -2.55
CA PRO A 13 -10.17 9.62 -2.10
C PRO A 13 -10.21 10.95 -1.32
N PRO A 14 -9.38 11.11 -0.28
CA PRO A 14 -9.44 12.31 0.57
C PRO A 14 -9.12 13.60 -0.20
N ASP A 15 -8.44 13.49 -1.34
CA ASP A 15 -8.14 14.60 -2.23
C ASP A 15 -8.35 14.19 -3.71
N SER A 16 -8.82 15.14 -4.50
CA SER A 16 -8.96 15.07 -5.96
C SER A 16 -7.63 14.91 -6.71
N SER A 17 -6.51 15.28 -6.07
CA SER A 17 -5.16 15.13 -6.64
C SER A 17 -4.69 13.67 -6.70
N ILE A 18 -5.33 12.77 -5.96
CA ILE A 18 -4.96 11.36 -5.85
C ILE A 18 -5.42 10.62 -7.11
N ARG A 19 -4.46 10.28 -7.97
CA ARG A 19 -4.72 9.59 -9.24
C ARG A 19 -4.92 8.09 -9.08
N ASP A 20 -4.14 7.48 -8.21
CA ASP A 20 -4.11 6.03 -8.01
C ASP A 20 -4.89 5.68 -6.72
N PHE A 21 -6.18 5.38 -6.88
CA PHE A 21 -7.06 4.91 -5.79
C PHE A 21 -7.89 3.70 -6.22
N TRP A 22 -8.16 2.81 -5.26
CA TRP A 22 -8.90 1.58 -5.48
C TRP A 22 -9.82 1.26 -4.32
N HIS A 23 -11.02 0.79 -4.65
CA HIS A 23 -11.94 0.25 -3.67
C HIS A 23 -11.59 -1.19 -3.34
N ILE A 24 -11.51 -1.50 -2.05
CA ILE A 24 -11.21 -2.84 -1.57
C ILE A 24 -12.33 -3.36 -0.66
N LYS A 25 -12.54 -4.68 -0.68
CA LYS A 25 -13.60 -5.36 0.07
C LYS A 25 -13.21 -5.62 1.53
N GLY A 26 -11.92 -5.66 1.82
CA GLY A 26 -11.40 -5.89 3.16
C GLY A 26 -9.89 -5.92 3.18
N VAL A 27 -9.31 -5.88 4.38
CA VAL A 27 -7.88 -6.05 4.60
C VAL A 27 -7.66 -7.15 5.62
N ILE A 28 -6.65 -7.96 5.38
CA ILE A 28 -6.16 -8.99 6.27
C ILE A 28 -4.75 -8.55 6.68
N VAL A 29 -4.55 -8.35 7.96
CA VAL A 29 -3.26 -7.96 8.53
C VAL A 29 -2.75 -9.11 9.39
N ASP A 30 -1.59 -9.63 9.05
CA ASP A 30 -0.90 -10.67 9.79
C ASP A 30 0.44 -10.11 10.31
N PRO A 31 0.50 -9.65 11.58
CA PRO A 31 1.73 -9.14 12.16
C PRO A 31 2.68 -10.30 12.48
N SER A 32 3.92 -10.31 11.98
CA SER A 32 4.91 -11.29 12.43
C SER A 32 5.11 -11.17 13.95
N SER A 33 5.11 -12.31 14.64
CA SER A 33 5.01 -12.47 16.10
C SER A 33 6.22 -11.99 16.93
N SER A 34 7.00 -11.02 16.46
CA SER A 34 8.22 -10.52 17.13
C SER A 34 8.00 -9.37 18.11
N GLN A 35 6.79 -8.82 18.26
CA GLN A 35 6.46 -7.90 19.35
C GLN A 35 5.60 -8.57 20.41
N SER A 36 6.27 -9.34 21.26
CA SER A 36 5.82 -9.59 22.62
C SER A 36 6.38 -8.50 23.52
N ASP A 37 5.77 -7.32 23.57
CA ASP A 37 6.12 -6.35 24.61
C ASP A 37 4.87 -5.75 25.26
N THR A 38 4.72 -6.16 26.52
CA THR A 38 4.03 -5.48 27.61
C THR A 38 2.50 -5.47 27.60
N GLY A 39 1.95 -6.58 28.08
CA GLY A 39 0.85 -6.53 29.05
C GLY A 39 -0.53 -6.20 28.49
N ASN A 40 -1.02 -6.99 27.54
CA ASN A 40 -2.40 -7.49 27.57
C ASN A 40 -2.58 -8.59 26.52
N GLN A 41 -2.95 -9.78 27.02
CA GLN A 41 -3.24 -10.99 26.26
C GLN A 41 -4.04 -10.72 24.97
N THR A 42 -3.39 -10.78 23.81
CA THR A 42 -4.10 -10.87 22.52
C THR A 42 -3.35 -11.78 21.57
N THR A 43 -3.73 -13.06 21.66
CA THR A 43 -3.66 -14.11 20.63
C THR A 43 -3.13 -13.69 19.25
N ASN A 44 -2.20 -14.49 18.68
CA ASN A 44 -1.83 -14.59 17.24
C ASN A 44 -3.06 -14.66 16.31
N ARG A 45 -3.80 -13.56 16.20
CA ARG A 45 -5.05 -13.45 15.46
C ARG A 45 -4.80 -12.49 14.34
N VAL A 46 -4.91 -13.05 13.15
CA VAL A 46 -5.03 -12.30 11.90
C VAL A 46 -6.11 -11.23 12.06
N LEU A 47 -5.71 -9.98 11.96
CA LEU A 47 -6.59 -8.83 12.10
C LEU A 47 -7.32 -8.61 10.77
N LYS A 48 -8.64 -8.71 10.77
CA LYS A 48 -9.47 -8.43 9.60
C LYS A 48 -10.08 -7.05 9.72
N ARG A 49 -9.84 -6.19 8.74
CA ARG A 49 -10.47 -4.87 8.61
C ARG A 49 -11.54 -4.88 7.52
N PRO A 50 -12.61 -4.08 7.68
CA PRO A 50 -13.74 -4.05 6.76
C PRO A 50 -13.36 -3.45 5.39
N ALA A 51 -14.34 -3.35 4.50
CA ALA A 51 -14.16 -2.67 3.21
C ALA A 51 -13.67 -1.22 3.39
N GLY A 52 -13.02 -0.69 2.36
CA GLY A 52 -12.45 0.65 2.40
C GLY A 52 -11.90 1.08 1.05
N VAL A 53 -11.07 2.11 1.07
CA VAL A 53 -10.33 2.61 -0.08
C VAL A 53 -8.84 2.59 0.21
N LEU A 54 -8.10 2.07 -0.76
CA LEU A 54 -6.65 2.04 -0.81
C LEU A 54 -6.21 3.10 -1.80
N TYR A 55 -5.27 3.95 -1.42
CA TYR A 55 -4.76 5.00 -2.31
C TYR A 55 -3.29 5.26 -2.05
N VAL A 56 -2.61 5.83 -3.04
CA VAL A 56 -1.22 6.25 -2.93
C VAL A 56 -1.14 7.76 -2.77
N TYR A 57 -0.45 8.22 -1.74
CA TYR A 57 -0.28 9.64 -1.44
C TYR A 57 1.11 9.90 -0.84
N ASN A 58 1.84 10.89 -1.37
CA ASN A 58 3.16 11.30 -0.88
C ASN A 58 4.15 10.15 -0.62
N GLY A 59 4.23 9.17 -1.53
CA GLY A 59 5.15 8.04 -1.36
C GLY A 59 4.67 6.99 -0.34
N ARG A 60 3.42 7.10 0.13
CA ARG A 60 2.79 6.17 1.07
C ARG A 60 1.61 5.47 0.45
N LEU A 61 1.43 4.20 0.80
CA LEU A 61 0.23 3.43 0.55
C LEU A 61 -0.68 3.54 1.76
N VAL A 62 -1.85 4.15 1.58
CA VAL A 62 -2.79 4.42 2.66
C VAL A 62 -4.09 3.67 2.43
N TYR A 63 -4.52 2.93 3.44
CA TYR A 63 -5.84 2.33 3.50
C TYR A 63 -6.72 3.08 4.50
N ARG A 64 -7.94 3.40 4.06
CA ARG A 64 -8.98 4.04 4.88
C ARG A 64 -10.24 3.21 4.89
N LYS A 65 -10.74 2.90 6.08
CA LYS A 65 -12.01 2.15 6.26
C LYS A 65 -13.23 2.97 5.83
N ARG A 66 -14.31 2.32 5.39
CA ARG A 66 -15.60 3.02 5.14
C ARG A 66 -16.24 3.45 6.48
N HIS A 67 -16.85 4.63 6.52
CA HIS A 67 -17.43 5.26 7.73
C HIS A 67 -18.73 4.61 8.26
N CYS A 68 -19.13 3.43 7.77
CA CYS A 68 -20.39 2.77 8.16
C CYS A 68 -20.19 1.52 9.04
N THR A 69 -19.15 1.46 9.86
CA THR A 69 -19.02 0.42 10.88
C THR A 69 -19.12 1.08 12.25
N CYS A 70 -20.17 0.74 13.01
CA CYS A 70 -20.48 1.25 14.36
C CYS A 70 -19.47 0.81 15.44
N THR A 71 -18.21 0.57 15.06
CA THR A 71 -17.14 0.16 15.96
C THR A 71 -16.14 1.30 16.09
N ASP A 72 -16.17 1.94 17.26
CA ASP A 72 -15.27 3.02 17.74
C ASP A 72 -13.81 2.56 17.91
N SER A 73 -13.27 1.84 16.93
CA SER A 73 -11.83 1.66 16.84
C SER A 73 -11.23 2.98 16.34
N ASN A 74 -10.46 3.63 17.21
CA ASN A 74 -9.70 4.86 16.94
C ASN A 74 -8.72 4.74 15.76
N GLU A 75 -8.45 3.52 15.28
CA GLU A 75 -7.63 3.29 14.10
C GLU A 75 -8.45 3.43 12.83
N LYS A 76 -8.44 4.64 12.26
CA LYS A 76 -9.18 4.97 11.04
C LYS A 76 -8.42 4.62 9.77
N GLU A 77 -7.08 4.59 9.84
CA GLU A 77 -6.19 4.50 8.68
C GLU A 77 -5.02 3.55 8.94
N LEU A 78 -4.60 2.83 7.90
CA LEU A 78 -3.33 2.11 7.86
C LEU A 78 -2.44 2.81 6.84
N GLN A 79 -1.19 3.08 7.19
CA GLN A 79 -0.24 3.74 6.32
C GLN A 79 1.02 2.88 6.23
N PHE A 80 1.53 2.70 5.03
CA PHE A 80 2.77 1.99 4.75
C PHE A 80 3.63 2.85 3.83
N ASP A 81 4.91 2.99 4.13
CA ASP A 81 5.83 3.68 3.22
C ASP A 81 6.14 2.75 2.03
N ILE A 82 6.10 3.29 0.80
CA ILE A 82 6.30 2.50 -0.42
C ILE A 82 7.71 1.91 -0.49
N CYS A 83 8.68 2.55 0.18
CA CYS A 83 10.05 2.08 0.29
C CYS A 83 10.14 0.71 0.98
N ASP A 84 9.31 0.48 2.00
CA ASP A 84 9.36 -0.69 2.88
C ASP A 84 8.62 -1.89 2.29
N ILE A 85 7.86 -1.67 1.21
CA ILE A 85 7.16 -2.73 0.48
C ILE A 85 8.16 -3.55 -0.33
N GLN A 86 8.56 -4.72 0.18
CA GLN A 86 9.53 -5.58 -0.51
C GLN A 86 8.90 -6.29 -1.72
N HIS A 87 7.76 -6.93 -1.49
CA HIS A 87 7.10 -7.78 -2.47
C HIS A 87 5.61 -7.47 -2.54
N VAL A 88 5.10 -7.42 -3.78
CA VAL A 88 3.68 -7.23 -4.11
C VAL A 88 3.29 -8.37 -5.02
N ASN A 89 2.45 -9.27 -4.53
CA ASN A 89 2.01 -10.46 -5.25
C ASN A 89 0.48 -10.55 -5.24
N SER A 90 -0.11 -10.95 -6.36
CA SER A 90 -1.54 -11.20 -6.46
C SER A 90 -1.81 -12.70 -6.41
N TYR A 91 -2.63 -13.14 -5.46
CA TYR A 91 -3.00 -14.54 -5.30
C TYR A 91 -4.52 -14.69 -5.15
N ASN A 92 -5.04 -15.83 -5.60
CA ASN A 92 -6.44 -16.21 -5.39
C ASN A 92 -6.69 -16.86 -4.02
N LYS A 93 -5.64 -16.97 -3.20
CA LYS A 93 -5.66 -17.52 -1.86
C LYS A 93 -4.67 -16.74 -1.01
N PHE A 94 -5.08 -16.34 0.18
CA PHE A 94 -4.19 -15.76 1.18
C PHE A 94 -3.98 -16.79 2.29
N THR A 95 -2.75 -17.24 2.47
CA THR A 95 -2.37 -18.14 3.57
C THR A 95 -1.67 -17.31 4.62
N SER A 96 -2.28 -17.21 5.81
CA SER A 96 -1.64 -16.54 6.94
C SER A 96 -0.44 -17.36 7.41
N ASN A 97 0.71 -16.72 7.57
CA ASN A 97 1.94 -17.37 8.03
C ASN A 97 1.84 -17.75 9.52
N ASN A 98 1.09 -17.00 10.32
CA ASN A 98 0.97 -17.25 11.76
C ASN A 98 -0.05 -18.33 12.15
N ASN A 99 -1.09 -18.54 11.34
CA ASN A 99 -2.21 -19.42 11.70
C ASN A 99 -2.38 -20.60 10.72
N GLY A 100 -1.69 -20.61 9.58
CA GLY A 100 -1.90 -21.59 8.50
C GLY A 100 -3.30 -21.53 7.87
N LYS A 101 -4.15 -20.59 8.30
CA LYS A 101 -5.49 -20.41 7.79
C LYS A 101 -5.41 -19.86 6.37
N THR A 102 -5.99 -20.62 5.45
CA THR A 102 -6.12 -20.21 4.06
C THR A 102 -7.47 -19.54 3.85
N TYR A 103 -7.46 -18.33 3.32
CA TYR A 103 -8.64 -17.60 2.90
C TYR A 103 -8.68 -17.57 1.38
N SER A 104 -9.66 -18.27 0.79
CA SER A 104 -9.89 -18.29 -0.66
C SER A 104 -10.60 -17.00 -1.10
N TYR A 105 -9.83 -15.92 -1.22
CA TYR A 105 -10.27 -14.67 -1.83
C TYR A 105 -9.23 -14.21 -2.84
N ASN A 106 -9.66 -13.37 -3.79
CA ASN A 106 -8.71 -12.67 -4.63
C ASN A 106 -8.03 -11.57 -3.80
N VAL A 107 -6.77 -11.79 -3.43
CA VAL A 107 -6.00 -11.00 -2.48
C VAL A 107 -4.72 -10.50 -3.11
N LEU A 108 -4.47 -9.21 -2.92
CA LEU A 108 -3.16 -8.62 -3.13
C LEU A 108 -2.36 -8.76 -1.84
N ASP A 109 -1.39 -9.66 -1.85
CA ASP A 109 -0.46 -9.88 -0.74
C ASP A 109 0.72 -8.90 -0.84
N ILE A 110 0.94 -8.16 0.24
CA ILE A 110 1.99 -7.17 0.37
C ILE A 110 2.85 -7.55 1.56
N VAL A 111 4.14 -7.73 1.29
CA VAL A 111 5.16 -7.95 2.33
C VAL A 111 5.83 -6.62 2.60
N VAL A 112 5.62 -6.09 3.80
CA VAL A 112 6.24 -4.87 4.29
C VAL A 112 7.31 -5.26 5.30
N ALA A 113 8.54 -4.80 5.09
CA ALA A 113 9.64 -5.05 6.01
C ALA A 113 10.12 -3.73 6.61
N ASP A 114 9.78 -3.54 7.89
CA ASP A 114 10.24 -2.41 8.68
C ASP A 114 11.41 -2.88 9.57
N GLY A 115 12.60 -2.94 8.97
CA GLY A 115 13.88 -3.28 9.61
C GLY A 115 13.95 -4.68 10.23
N THR A 116 13.29 -4.88 11.37
CA THR A 116 13.28 -6.11 12.16
C THR A 116 11.98 -6.90 12.07
N ASN A 117 10.90 -6.30 11.56
CA ASN A 117 9.59 -6.93 11.48
C ASN A 117 9.11 -7.04 10.03
N THR A 118 8.65 -8.23 9.64
CA THR A 118 8.04 -8.49 8.34
C THR A 118 6.54 -8.64 8.52
N MET A 119 5.78 -7.62 8.12
CA MET A 119 4.33 -7.62 8.19
C MET A 119 3.75 -8.11 6.87
N HIS A 120 2.83 -9.07 6.94
CA HIS A 120 2.08 -9.54 5.78
C HIS A 120 0.70 -8.89 5.76
N VAL A 121 0.39 -8.20 4.67
CA VAL A 121 -0.88 -7.48 4.49
C VAL A 121 -1.56 -7.93 3.21
N GLY A 122 -2.70 -8.57 3.35
CA GLY A 122 -3.56 -9.01 2.25
C GLY A 122 -4.72 -8.05 2.00
N PHE A 123 -4.76 -7.39 0.84
CA PHE A 123 -5.90 -6.56 0.42
C PHE A 123 -6.86 -7.37 -0.45
N ILE A 124 -8.12 -7.50 -0.01
CA ILE A 124 -9.13 -8.26 -0.74
C ILE A 124 -9.75 -7.36 -1.82
N SER A 125 -9.57 -7.73 -3.09
CA SER A 125 -10.17 -7.00 -4.21
C SER A 125 -10.43 -7.93 -5.40
N ASN A 126 -11.50 -7.65 -6.15
CA ASN A 126 -11.76 -8.34 -7.42
C ASN A 126 -10.71 -8.00 -8.48
N LYS A 127 -10.06 -6.83 -8.36
CA LYS A 127 -9.07 -6.30 -9.30
C LYS A 127 -7.64 -6.38 -8.73
N SER A 128 -7.37 -7.37 -7.88
CA SER A 128 -6.08 -7.53 -7.18
C SER A 128 -4.87 -7.51 -8.14
N GLU A 129 -4.98 -8.14 -9.31
CA GLU A 129 -3.91 -8.23 -10.31
C GLU A 129 -3.60 -6.86 -10.93
N GLU A 130 -4.63 -6.12 -11.31
CA GLU A 130 -4.49 -4.76 -11.87
C GLU A 130 -3.86 -3.81 -10.83
N ILE A 131 -4.34 -3.86 -9.60
CA ILE A 131 -3.82 -3.07 -8.47
C ILE A 131 -2.36 -3.48 -8.21
N GLY A 132 -2.05 -4.77 -8.20
CA GLY A 132 -0.71 -5.28 -7.96
C GLY A 132 0.29 -4.86 -9.03
N ARG A 133 -0.08 -4.96 -10.32
CA ARG A 133 0.75 -4.46 -11.43
C ARG A 133 1.02 -2.96 -11.27
N ARG A 134 -0.04 -2.18 -11.00
CA ARG A 134 0.08 -0.73 -10.87
C ARG A 134 0.91 -0.32 -9.65
N LEU A 135 0.73 -0.98 -8.52
CA LEU A 135 1.52 -0.75 -7.32
C LEU A 135 2.99 -1.10 -7.55
N LYS A 136 3.28 -2.20 -8.25
CA LYS A 136 4.65 -2.59 -8.61
C LYS A 136 5.32 -1.53 -9.49
N GLU A 137 4.61 -0.97 -10.47
CA GLU A 137 5.11 0.16 -11.27
C GLU A 137 5.44 1.38 -10.41
N ILE A 138 4.57 1.72 -9.46
CA ILE A 138 4.77 2.84 -8.53
C ILE A 138 6.00 2.59 -7.65
N CYS A 139 6.14 1.39 -7.07
CA CYS A 139 7.30 1.03 -6.26
C CYS A 139 8.61 1.13 -7.06
N ILE A 140 8.62 0.66 -8.31
CA ILE A 140 9.80 0.75 -9.17
C ILE A 140 10.14 2.22 -9.48
N LYS A 141 9.15 3.03 -9.87
CA LYS A 141 9.37 4.46 -10.15
C LYS A 141 9.86 5.22 -8.93
N HIS A 142 9.32 4.91 -7.75
CA HIS A 142 9.72 5.55 -6.49
C HIS A 142 11.14 5.16 -6.05
N ARG A 143 11.60 3.94 -6.41
CA ARG A 143 12.96 3.46 -6.11
C ARG A 143 14.01 3.89 -7.13
N GLN A 144 13.62 4.33 -8.32
CA GLN A 144 14.56 4.85 -9.31
C GLN A 144 15.13 6.18 -8.83
N LYS A 145 16.41 6.16 -8.42
CA LYS A 145 17.17 7.36 -8.10
C LYS A 145 17.07 8.35 -9.27
N PRO A 146 16.77 9.64 -9.04
CA PRO A 146 16.73 10.61 -10.13
C PRO A 146 18.09 10.60 -10.82
N LYS A 147 18.10 10.31 -12.12
CA LYS A 147 19.30 10.41 -12.95
C LYS A 147 19.62 11.89 -13.07
N ILE A 148 20.59 12.36 -12.27
CA ILE A 148 21.16 13.68 -12.43
C ILE A 148 22.00 13.61 -13.71
N TYR A 149 21.47 14.15 -14.80
CA TYR A 149 22.23 14.37 -16.01
C TYR A 149 23.17 15.55 -15.75
N GLN A 150 24.41 15.27 -15.39
CA GLN A 150 25.48 16.26 -15.47
C GLN A 150 25.81 16.43 -16.96
N PHE A 151 25.36 17.54 -17.54
CA PHE A 151 25.90 17.98 -18.81
C PHE A 151 27.32 18.46 -18.52
N ASN A 152 28.31 17.60 -18.73
CA ASN A 152 29.68 18.06 -18.85
C ASN A 152 29.73 18.96 -20.08
N SER A 153 29.93 20.26 -19.86
CA SER A 153 30.23 21.21 -20.92
C SER A 153 31.43 20.68 -21.69
N VAL A 154 31.23 20.39 -22.97
CA VAL A 154 32.32 20.11 -23.89
C VAL A 154 33.03 21.44 -24.13
N ASP A 155 34.24 21.60 -23.59
CA ASP A 155 35.15 22.66 -24.00
C ASP A 155 35.53 22.39 -25.46
N VAL A 156 34.95 23.17 -26.36
CA VAL A 156 35.36 23.21 -27.76
C VAL A 156 36.60 24.09 -27.80
N ASP A 157 37.79 23.49 -27.84
CA ASP A 157 39.05 24.20 -28.08
C ASP A 157 38.91 25.04 -29.36
N GLY A 158 38.86 26.35 -29.17
CA GLY A 158 38.68 27.34 -30.23
C GLY A 158 39.93 27.40 -31.11
N VAL A 159 39.69 27.08 -32.38
CA VAL A 159 40.58 27.19 -33.54
C VAL A 159 41.47 28.43 -33.49
N GLU A 160 42.80 28.23 -33.62
CA GLU A 160 43.77 29.31 -33.87
C GLU A 160 43.46 29.98 -35.22
N ILE A 161 43.26 31.29 -35.20
CA ILE A 161 43.08 32.10 -36.41
C ILE A 161 44.44 32.70 -36.76
N ASP A 162 45.09 32.18 -37.81
CA ASP A 162 46.24 32.84 -38.43
C ASP A 162 45.77 34.14 -39.13
N LEU A 163 46.39 35.26 -38.75
CA LEU A 163 46.17 36.57 -39.37
C LEU A 163 47.25 36.82 -40.45
N PRO A 164 46.89 37.41 -41.62
CA PRO A 164 47.84 37.80 -42.66
C PRO A 164 48.68 39.03 -42.32
#